data_AF-A0A7J4FYM0-F1
#
_entry.id   AF-A0A7J4FYM0-F1
#
_cell.length_a   1.000
_cell.length_b   1.000
_cell.length_c   1.000
_cell.angle_alpha   90.00
_cell.angle_beta   90.00
_cell.angle_gamma   90.00
#
_symmetry.space_group_name_H-M   'P 1'
#
loop_
_entity.id
_entity.type
_entity.pdbx_description
1 polymer ?
#
loop_
_entity_poly.entity_id
_entity_poly.type
_entity_poly.pdbx_seq_one_letter_code
_entity_poly.pdbx_strand_id
1 'polypeptide(L)'
;MSVIAKITDKSVTFQLKVVKYSKINTAIWRFLYMSSRKGQSTVEMIITLGLLFVVFTIVILIAHTKTVESNEFKISLDAERICNSLAYNINTIAQQGPNYYRRVSIPRYLFGGHEYNLSVYGNYVEISWYGTYGPRTYGVQTITNDTLVYCNGNRNTIIDKGMDRKIQIFNDDGTILLTCGRPDLRPIASTFKPSRVSDGGTFNVSIDIINIGVNDSGAFYVDFNSTYLANITSPPIMGLESGKSTTVIFTIPISPTGIHNVSIFVDSKNNIIESIETDNYYNATIEINP
;
A
#
# COMPACT_ATOMS: atom_id res chain seq x y z
N MET A 1 -27.41 -50.47 -9.08
CA MET A 1 -27.49 -49.24 -9.90
C MET A 1 -26.16 -48.55 -9.74
N SER A 2 -25.37 -48.40 -10.81
CA SER A 2 -24.08 -47.71 -10.74
C SER A 2 -24.23 -46.34 -11.37
N VAL A 3 -23.92 -45.30 -10.60
CA VAL A 3 -23.90 -43.91 -11.08
C VAL A 3 -22.45 -43.56 -11.35
N ILE A 4 -22.13 -43.32 -12.61
CA ILE A 4 -20.79 -42.87 -13.01
C ILE A 4 -20.91 -41.38 -13.31
N ALA A 5 -20.32 -40.55 -12.46
CA ALA A 5 -20.21 -39.11 -12.70
C ALA A 5 -18.93 -38.84 -13.47
N LYS A 6 -19.05 -38.19 -14.64
CA LYS A 6 -17.90 -37.70 -15.41
C LYS A 6 -17.89 -36.17 -15.29
N ILE A 7 -16.84 -35.64 -14.68
CA ILE A 7 -16.66 -34.20 -14.45
C ILE A 7 -15.66 -33.69 -15.48
N THR A 8 -16.05 -32.65 -16.22
CA THR A 8 -15.14 -31.85 -17.04
C THR A 8 -15.24 -30.38 -16.62
N ASP A 9 -14.22 -29.57 -16.93
CA ASP A 9 -14.07 -28.17 -16.47
C ASP A 9 -15.24 -27.23 -16.79
N LYS A 10 -16.20 -27.63 -17.65
CA LYS A 10 -17.31 -26.78 -18.10
C LYS A 10 -18.72 -27.37 -17.89
N SER A 11 -18.84 -28.62 -17.43
CA SER A 11 -20.17 -29.22 -17.19
C SER A 11 -20.07 -30.55 -16.43
N VAL A 12 -21.10 -30.87 -15.64
CA VAL A 12 -21.28 -32.20 -15.04
C VAL A 12 -22.40 -32.92 -15.80
N THR A 13 -22.09 -34.05 -16.42
CA THR A 13 -23.07 -34.89 -17.11
C THR A 13 -23.27 -36.20 -16.35
N PHE A 14 -24.50 -36.47 -15.93
CA PHE A 14 -24.86 -37.71 -15.25
C PHE A 14 -25.38 -38.74 -16.25
N GLN A 15 -24.71 -39.88 -16.34
CA GLN A 15 -25.14 -41.01 -17.17
C GLN A 15 -25.63 -42.14 -16.26
N LEU A 16 -26.95 -42.36 -16.26
CA LEU A 16 -27.58 -43.44 -15.52
C LEU A 16 -27.46 -44.75 -16.30
N LYS A 17 -26.49 -45.59 -15.91
CA LYS A 17 -26.35 -46.93 -16.50
C LYS A 17 -27.15 -47.94 -15.68
N VAL A 18 -28.36 -48.26 -16.15
CA VAL A 18 -29.18 -49.34 -15.60
C VAL A 18 -28.58 -50.67 -16.04
N VAL A 19 -27.82 -51.32 -15.16
CA VAL A 19 -27.35 -52.70 -15.37
C VAL A 19 -28.55 -53.63 -15.25
N LYS A 20 -29.01 -54.18 -16.38
CA LYS A 20 -30.03 -55.25 -16.41
C LYS A 20 -29.42 -56.52 -15.81
N TYR A 21 -29.77 -56.82 -14.56
CA TYR A 21 -29.58 -58.15 -14.00
C TYR A 21 -30.64 -59.09 -14.57
N SER A 22 -30.23 -59.87 -15.57
CA SER A 22 -30.99 -61.01 -16.09
C SER A 22 -30.72 -62.22 -15.20
N LYS A 23 -31.80 -62.82 -14.68
CA LYS A 23 -31.89 -64.01 -13.80
C LYS A 23 -31.76 -63.73 -12.30
N ILE A 24 -32.87 -63.24 -11.71
CA ILE A 24 -33.17 -63.43 -10.29
C ILE A 24 -34.45 -64.26 -10.19
N ASN A 25 -34.37 -65.32 -9.37
CA ASN A 25 -35.35 -66.38 -9.15
C ASN A 25 -36.80 -65.90 -8.98
N THR A 26 -37.70 -66.49 -9.76
CA THR A 26 -39.15 -66.28 -9.80
C THR A 26 -39.90 -66.66 -8.51
N ALA A 27 -39.23 -67.23 -7.51
CA ALA A 27 -39.84 -67.59 -6.22
C ALA A 27 -39.90 -66.43 -5.21
N ILE A 28 -38.92 -65.51 -5.23
CA ILE A 28 -38.88 -64.38 -4.28
C ILE A 28 -39.91 -63.30 -4.67
N TRP A 29 -40.23 -63.19 -5.96
CA TRP A 29 -41.25 -62.26 -6.46
C TRP A 29 -42.68 -62.63 -6.04
N ARG A 30 -42.98 -63.90 -5.77
CA ARG A 30 -44.32 -64.30 -5.30
C ARG A 30 -44.55 -64.01 -3.81
N PHE A 31 -43.50 -64.02 -3.01
CA PHE A 31 -43.62 -63.75 -1.57
C PHE A 31 -43.66 -62.24 -1.24
N LEU A 32 -43.09 -61.40 -2.11
CA LEU A 32 -43.18 -59.93 -1.97
C LEU A 32 -44.46 -59.33 -2.57
N TYR A 33 -45.28 -60.10 -3.30
CA TYR A 33 -46.48 -59.58 -3.99
C TYR A 33 -47.80 -59.77 -3.23
N MET A 34 -47.79 -60.38 -2.04
CA MET A 34 -49.01 -60.68 -1.27
C MET A 34 -49.13 -59.95 0.07
N SER A 35 -48.31 -58.92 0.33
CA SER A 35 -48.51 -58.05 1.51
C SER A 35 -48.79 -56.60 1.09
N SER A 36 -50.05 -56.21 1.25
CA SER A 36 -50.54 -54.85 1.43
C SER A 36 -50.44 -53.86 0.25
N ARG A 37 -51.52 -53.81 -0.54
CA ARG A 37 -51.86 -52.68 -1.43
C ARG A 37 -52.07 -51.33 -0.70
N LYS A 38 -51.98 -51.28 0.64
CA LYS A 38 -52.10 -50.04 1.44
C LYS A 38 -50.75 -49.48 1.92
N GLY A 39 -49.63 -50.21 1.75
CA GLY A 39 -48.27 -49.76 2.13
C GLY A 39 -47.36 -49.36 0.97
N GLN A 40 -47.81 -49.50 -0.28
CA GLN A 40 -46.98 -49.22 -1.46
C GLN A 40 -46.77 -47.70 -1.68
N SER A 41 -47.82 -46.90 -1.49
CA SER A 41 -47.74 -45.44 -1.63
C SER A 41 -46.80 -44.79 -0.61
N THR A 42 -46.66 -45.36 0.59
CA THR A 42 -45.75 -44.84 1.63
C THR A 42 -44.29 -45.08 1.29
N VAL A 43 -43.95 -46.21 0.65
CA VAL A 43 -42.56 -46.50 0.27
C VAL A 43 -42.12 -45.62 -0.90
N GLU A 44 -42.98 -45.43 -1.91
CA GLU A 44 -42.70 -44.55 -3.05
C GLU A 44 -42.53 -43.08 -2.60
N MET A 45 -43.33 -42.62 -1.62
CA MET A 45 -43.18 -41.29 -1.03
C MET A 45 -41.85 -41.12 -0.27
N ILE A 46 -41.42 -42.15 0.48
CA ILE A 46 -40.13 -42.11 1.20
C ILE A 46 -38.96 -42.07 0.21
N ILE A 47 -39.01 -42.87 -0.85
CA ILE A 47 -37.96 -42.91 -1.88
C ILE A 47 -37.86 -41.56 -2.62
N THR A 48 -39.00 -40.98 -2.98
CA THR A 48 -39.03 -39.68 -3.68
C THR A 48 -38.51 -38.54 -2.80
N LEU A 49 -38.91 -38.50 -1.53
CA LEU A 49 -38.37 -37.55 -0.55
C LEU A 49 -36.86 -37.76 -0.34
N GLY A 50 -36.42 -39.01 -0.21
CA GLY A 50 -35.00 -39.33 -0.07
C GLY A 50 -34.17 -38.82 -1.25
N LEU A 51 -34.65 -39.06 -2.48
CA LEU A 51 -33.99 -38.57 -3.69
C LEU A 51 -33.97 -37.04 -3.75
N LEU A 52 -35.07 -36.39 -3.35
CA LEU A 52 -35.16 -34.93 -3.26
C LEU A 52 -34.09 -34.37 -2.31
N PHE A 53 -33.94 -34.95 -1.11
CA PHE A 53 -32.92 -34.50 -0.15
C PHE A 53 -31.49 -34.69 -0.68
N VAL A 54 -31.20 -35.77 -1.41
CA VAL A 54 -29.88 -35.98 -2.02
C VAL A 54 -29.60 -34.90 -3.07
N VAL A 55 -30.57 -34.59 -3.93
CA VAL A 55 -30.42 -33.52 -4.94
C VAL A 55 -30.19 -32.17 -4.27
N PHE A 56 -30.98 -31.81 -3.25
CA PHE A 56 -30.79 -30.57 -2.50
C PHE A 56 -29.41 -30.51 -1.83
N THR A 57 -28.94 -31.60 -1.23
CA THR A 57 -27.61 -31.66 -0.61
C THR A 57 -26.51 -31.41 -1.63
N ILE A 58 -26.59 -32.02 -2.81
CA ILE A 58 -25.63 -31.80 -3.90
C ILE A 58 -25.64 -30.34 -4.37
N VAL A 59 -26.83 -29.75 -4.54
CA VAL A 59 -26.96 -28.34 -4.95
C VAL A 59 -26.35 -27.40 -3.90
N ILE A 60 -26.58 -27.65 -2.61
CA ILE A 60 -26.00 -26.86 -1.52
C ILE A 60 -24.47 -26.96 -1.53
N LEU A 61 -23.91 -28.16 -1.71
CA LEU A 61 -22.46 -28.34 -1.80
C LEU A 61 -21.86 -27.56 -2.98
N ILE A 62 -22.49 -27.61 -4.15
CA ILE A 62 -22.06 -26.85 -5.34
C ILE A 62 -22.19 -25.34 -5.11
N ALA A 63 -23.29 -24.89 -4.51
CA ALA A 63 -23.49 -23.48 -4.20
C ALA A 63 -22.42 -22.97 -3.22
N HIS A 64 -22.06 -23.77 -2.22
CA HIS A 64 -21.00 -23.44 -1.28
C HIS A 64 -19.64 -23.33 -1.99
N THR A 65 -19.25 -24.30 -2.82
CA THR A 65 -17.96 -24.22 -3.55
C THR A 65 -17.91 -23.02 -4.48
N LYS A 66 -19.00 -22.72 -5.19
CA LYS A 66 -19.09 -21.53 -6.05
C LYS A 66 -19.07 -20.21 -5.30
N THR A 67 -19.59 -20.19 -4.08
CA THR A 67 -19.50 -19.01 -3.21
C THR A 67 -18.05 -18.76 -2.79
N VAL A 68 -17.32 -19.81 -2.40
CA VAL A 68 -15.90 -19.71 -2.05
C VAL A 68 -15.07 -19.25 -3.26
N GLU A 69 -15.25 -19.87 -4.43
CA GLU A 69 -14.57 -19.46 -5.67
C GLU A 69 -14.87 -18.00 -6.04
N SER A 70 -16.13 -17.57 -5.91
CA SER A 70 -16.54 -16.19 -6.18
C SER A 70 -15.90 -15.19 -5.23
N ASN A 71 -15.79 -15.54 -3.94
CA ASN A 71 -15.14 -14.68 -2.96
C ASN A 71 -13.64 -14.56 -3.21
N GLU A 72 -12.95 -15.67 -3.51
CA GLU A 72 -11.53 -15.65 -3.89
C GLU A 72 -11.27 -14.77 -5.11
N PHE A 73 -12.13 -14.86 -6.13
CA PHE A 73 -12.01 -14.02 -7.32
C PHE A 73 -12.21 -12.52 -7.01
N LYS A 74 -13.15 -12.19 -6.12
CA LYS A 74 -13.34 -10.80 -5.68
C LYS A 74 -12.13 -10.26 -4.91
N ILE A 75 -11.51 -11.08 -4.07
CA ILE A 75 -10.28 -10.73 -3.36
C ILE A 75 -9.15 -10.45 -4.35
N SER A 76 -8.97 -11.30 -5.37
CA SER A 76 -7.94 -11.08 -6.38
C SER A 76 -8.16 -9.82 -7.21
N LEU A 77 -9.41 -9.52 -7.58
CA LEU A 77 -9.74 -8.29 -8.31
C LEU A 77 -9.50 -7.04 -7.47
N ASP A 78 -9.78 -7.09 -6.17
CA ASP A 78 -9.53 -5.96 -5.27
C ASP A 78 -8.02 -5.75 -5.04
N ALA A 79 -7.27 -6.84 -4.91
CA ALA A 79 -5.81 -6.81 -4.84
C ALA A 79 -5.20 -6.18 -6.11
N GLU A 80 -5.66 -6.62 -7.29
CA GLU A 80 -5.30 -6.04 -8.58
C GLU A 80 -5.62 -4.55 -8.66
N ARG A 81 -6.83 -4.15 -8.26
CA ARG A 81 -7.26 -2.75 -8.24
C ARG A 81 -6.35 -1.87 -7.38
N ILE A 82 -6.02 -2.31 -6.17
CA ILE A 82 -5.15 -1.57 -5.24
C ILE A 82 -3.73 -1.45 -5.79
N CYS A 83 -3.18 -2.56 -6.27
CA CYS A 83 -1.82 -2.62 -6.81
C CYS A 83 -1.67 -1.72 -8.05
N ASN A 84 -2.61 -1.82 -9.00
CA ASN A 84 -2.66 -0.96 -10.18
C ASN A 84 -2.87 0.51 -9.83
N SER A 85 -3.70 0.81 -8.82
CA SER A 85 -3.91 2.20 -8.38
C SER A 85 -2.63 2.82 -7.82
N LEU A 86 -1.87 2.09 -6.98
CA LEU A 86 -0.61 2.60 -6.45
C LEU A 86 0.42 2.78 -7.56
N ALA A 87 0.60 1.79 -8.44
CA ALA A 87 1.53 1.86 -9.56
C ALA A 87 1.20 3.01 -10.51
N TYR A 88 -0.09 3.25 -10.79
CA TYR A 88 -0.54 4.39 -11.58
C TYR A 88 -0.13 5.72 -10.93
N ASN A 89 -0.28 5.85 -9.62
CA ASN A 89 0.14 7.07 -8.92
C ASN A 89 1.67 7.25 -8.99
N ILE A 90 2.46 6.21 -8.74
CA ILE A 90 3.93 6.25 -8.87
C ILE A 90 4.33 6.69 -10.28
N ASN A 91 3.74 6.08 -11.32
CA ASN A 91 4.03 6.41 -12.71
C ASN A 91 3.64 7.84 -13.05
N THR A 92 2.50 8.32 -12.52
CA THR A 92 2.07 9.70 -12.71
C THR A 92 3.08 10.67 -12.11
N ILE A 93 3.54 10.45 -10.87
CA ILE A 93 4.55 11.30 -10.22
C ILE A 93 5.87 11.29 -11.00
N ALA A 94 6.31 10.12 -11.45
CA ALA A 94 7.51 9.98 -12.26
C ALA A 94 7.42 10.75 -13.59
N GLN A 95 6.24 10.80 -14.23
CA GLN A 95 6.02 11.54 -15.48
C GLN A 95 5.92 13.06 -15.31
N GLN A 96 5.39 13.55 -14.18
CA GLN A 96 5.25 15.00 -13.95
C GLN A 96 6.59 15.69 -13.71
N GLY A 97 7.58 14.96 -13.17
CA GLY A 97 8.92 15.46 -12.92
C GLY A 97 9.14 16.01 -11.50
N PRO A 98 10.30 16.63 -11.26
CA PRO A 98 10.77 16.98 -9.92
C PRO A 98 9.83 17.93 -9.17
N ASN A 99 9.82 17.80 -7.84
CA ASN A 99 9.00 18.58 -6.91
C ASN A 99 7.49 18.33 -6.97
N TYR A 100 7.02 17.41 -7.82
CA TYR A 100 5.61 17.01 -7.84
C TYR A 100 5.34 15.95 -6.76
N TYR A 101 4.25 16.09 -6.02
CA TYR A 101 3.78 15.08 -5.07
C TYR A 101 2.29 14.80 -5.20
N ARG A 102 1.87 13.65 -4.69
CA ARG A 102 0.47 13.32 -4.46
C ARG A 102 0.31 12.53 -3.17
N ARG A 103 -0.80 12.79 -2.47
CA ARG A 103 -1.21 11.99 -1.32
C ARG A 103 -2.24 10.95 -1.75
N VAL A 104 -2.05 9.72 -1.29
CA VAL A 104 -2.94 8.59 -1.57
C VAL A 104 -3.28 7.88 -0.25
N SER A 105 -4.41 7.19 -0.24
CA SER A 105 -4.83 6.34 0.87
C SER A 105 -5.06 4.93 0.36
N ILE A 106 -4.63 3.97 1.14
CA ILE A 106 -4.68 2.55 0.78
C ILE A 106 -5.61 1.84 1.78
N PRO A 107 -6.57 1.02 1.31
CA PRO A 107 -7.47 0.28 2.20
C PRO A 107 -6.72 -0.54 3.25
N ARG A 108 -7.32 -0.75 4.43
CA ARG A 108 -6.68 -1.59 5.46
C ARG A 108 -6.75 -3.09 5.13
N TYR A 109 -7.83 -3.48 4.47
CA TYR A 109 -8.18 -4.87 4.16
C TYR A 109 -8.58 -4.97 2.69
N LEU A 110 -8.36 -6.14 2.11
CA LEU A 110 -9.00 -6.54 0.86
C LEU A 110 -10.48 -6.82 1.10
N PHE A 111 -11.23 -6.99 0.01
CA PHE A 111 -12.59 -7.51 0.02
C PHE A 111 -12.75 -8.67 1.01
N GLY A 112 -13.79 -8.65 1.84
CA GLY A 112 -14.02 -9.70 2.85
C GLY A 112 -13.20 -9.55 4.14
N GLY A 113 -12.42 -8.48 4.30
CA GLY A 113 -11.67 -8.22 5.54
C GLY A 113 -10.31 -8.94 5.58
N HIS A 114 -9.80 -9.41 4.43
CA HIS A 114 -8.53 -10.11 4.37
C HIS A 114 -7.35 -9.17 4.56
N GLU A 115 -6.41 -9.57 5.41
CA GLU A 115 -5.13 -8.89 5.53
C GLU A 115 -4.22 -9.19 4.34
N TYR A 116 -3.41 -8.20 4.00
CA TYR A 116 -2.44 -8.26 2.92
C TYR A 116 -1.21 -7.42 3.26
N ASN A 117 -0.09 -7.74 2.66
CA ASN A 117 1.11 -6.91 2.66
C ASN A 117 1.23 -6.22 1.30
N LEU A 118 1.57 -4.94 1.32
CA LEU A 118 1.84 -4.16 0.13
C LEU A 118 3.29 -3.73 0.16
N SER A 119 4.02 -4.05 -0.89
CA SER A 119 5.43 -3.71 -1.00
C SER A 119 5.73 -3.01 -2.32
N VAL A 120 6.75 -2.16 -2.29
CA VAL A 120 7.34 -1.55 -3.48
C VAL A 120 8.84 -1.78 -3.44
N TYR A 121 9.39 -2.31 -4.53
CA TYR A 121 10.81 -2.60 -4.66
C TYR A 121 11.24 -2.52 -6.13
N GLY A 122 12.36 -1.84 -6.38
CA GLY A 122 12.84 -1.59 -7.74
C GLY A 122 11.75 -0.91 -8.58
N ASN A 123 11.32 -1.59 -9.63
CA ASN A 123 10.24 -1.15 -10.51
C ASN A 123 8.94 -1.97 -10.36
N TYR A 124 8.67 -2.51 -9.18
CA TYR A 124 7.46 -3.31 -8.93
C TYR A 124 6.69 -2.81 -7.71
N VAL A 125 5.37 -2.80 -7.85
CA VAL A 125 4.43 -2.80 -6.73
C VAL A 125 3.89 -4.22 -6.61
N GLU A 126 3.96 -4.81 -5.42
CA GLU A 126 3.47 -6.16 -5.15
C GLU A 126 2.52 -6.16 -3.96
N ILE A 127 1.42 -6.87 -4.10
CA ILE A 127 0.50 -7.18 -3.01
C ILE A 127 0.52 -8.69 -2.75
N SER A 128 0.65 -9.08 -1.48
CA SER A 128 0.61 -10.49 -1.06
C SER A 128 -0.43 -10.70 0.03
N TRP A 129 -1.17 -11.81 -0.04
CA TRP A 129 -2.23 -12.14 0.92
C TRP A 129 -2.38 -13.66 1.07
N TYR A 130 -3.07 -14.08 2.12
CA TYR A 130 -3.44 -15.48 2.31
C TYR A 130 -4.88 -15.71 1.82
N GLY A 131 -5.02 -16.49 0.74
CA GLY A 131 -6.30 -16.97 0.24
C GLY A 131 -6.67 -18.34 0.80
N THR A 132 -7.84 -18.84 0.39
CA THR A 132 -8.37 -20.14 0.84
C THR A 132 -7.42 -21.31 0.54
N TYR A 133 -6.64 -21.22 -0.55
CA TYR A 133 -5.74 -22.28 -1.02
C TYR A 133 -4.25 -21.99 -0.75
N GLY A 134 -3.94 -21.03 0.12
CA GLY A 134 -2.57 -20.66 0.48
C GLY A 134 -2.19 -19.23 0.05
N PRO A 135 -0.88 -18.91 0.10
CA PRO A 135 -0.39 -17.58 -0.20
C PRO A 135 -0.58 -17.23 -1.68
N ARG A 136 -0.98 -15.99 -1.93
CA ARG A 136 -1.19 -15.41 -3.26
C ARG A 136 -0.44 -14.09 -3.35
N THR A 137 0.01 -13.77 -4.56
CA THR A 137 0.65 -12.50 -4.87
C THR A 137 0.11 -11.94 -6.18
N TYR A 138 0.10 -10.62 -6.29
CA TYR A 138 -0.16 -9.90 -7.52
C TYR A 138 0.82 -8.73 -7.61
N GLY A 139 1.52 -8.61 -8.73
CA GLY A 139 2.52 -7.57 -8.93
C GLY A 139 2.33 -6.86 -10.25
N VAL A 140 2.61 -5.56 -10.27
CA VAL A 140 2.60 -4.73 -11.47
C VAL A 140 3.89 -3.93 -11.55
N GLN A 141 4.40 -3.75 -12.77
CA GLN A 141 5.59 -2.96 -13.02
C GLN A 141 5.27 -1.45 -13.05
N THR A 142 6.18 -0.65 -12.51
CA THR A 142 6.24 0.80 -12.64
C THR A 142 7.22 1.21 -13.73
N ILE A 143 7.09 2.43 -14.24
CA ILE A 143 7.98 2.99 -15.26
C ILE A 143 9.34 3.39 -14.69
N THR A 144 9.39 3.72 -13.40
CA THR A 144 10.62 4.03 -12.68
C THR A 144 11.11 2.80 -11.93
N ASN A 145 12.44 2.64 -11.84
CA ASN A 145 13.13 1.68 -11.01
C ASN A 145 13.76 2.30 -9.76
N ASP A 146 13.71 3.63 -9.63
CA ASP A 146 14.29 4.37 -8.53
C ASP A 146 13.20 4.83 -7.57
N THR A 147 12.63 3.85 -6.87
CA THR A 147 11.58 4.08 -5.87
C THR A 147 12.08 3.68 -4.49
N LEU A 148 12.04 4.62 -3.55
CA LEU A 148 12.42 4.43 -2.15
C LEU A 148 11.19 4.59 -1.26
N VAL A 149 11.03 3.66 -0.33
CA VAL A 149 9.91 3.64 0.60
C VAL A 149 10.43 3.89 2.02
N TYR A 150 9.87 4.92 2.65
CA TYR A 150 10.18 5.39 3.99
C TYR A 150 8.90 5.32 4.84
N CYS A 151 8.51 4.10 5.17
CA CYS A 151 7.41 3.82 6.08
C CYS A 151 8.00 3.15 7.33
N ASN A 152 7.68 3.70 8.51
CA ASN A 152 8.28 3.35 9.80
C ASN A 152 9.74 3.82 10.04
N GLY A 153 10.20 4.87 9.36
CA GLY A 153 11.48 5.56 9.66
C GLY A 153 12.74 4.88 9.14
N ASN A 154 12.60 3.82 8.36
CA ASN A 154 13.70 3.13 7.68
C ASN A 154 13.32 2.89 6.21
N ARG A 155 14.32 2.67 5.36
CA ARG A 155 14.12 2.18 3.99
C ARG A 155 13.55 0.75 4.03
N ASN A 156 12.24 0.63 4.07
CA ASN A 156 11.52 -0.63 4.13
C ASN A 156 10.65 -0.77 2.90
N THR A 157 10.59 -1.95 2.29
CA THR A 157 9.75 -2.18 1.11
C THR A 157 8.26 -2.18 1.44
N ILE A 158 7.86 -2.34 2.69
CA ILE A 158 6.46 -2.51 3.13
C ILE A 158 5.81 -1.16 3.41
N ILE A 159 4.63 -0.94 2.84
CA ILE A 159 3.84 0.29 2.96
C ILE A 159 2.81 0.17 4.08
N ASP A 160 2.68 1.23 4.88
CA ASP A 160 1.62 1.33 5.87
C ASP A 160 0.24 1.50 5.20
N LYS A 161 -0.74 0.72 5.66
CA LYS A 161 -2.10 0.66 5.11
C LYS A 161 -3.16 1.14 6.11
N GLY A 162 -4.28 1.63 5.59
CA GLY A 162 -5.37 2.21 6.37
C GLY A 162 -5.90 3.48 5.73
N MET A 163 -7.23 3.66 5.69
CA MET A 163 -7.84 4.86 5.10
C MET A 163 -7.56 6.12 5.92
N ASP A 164 -7.28 5.95 7.21
CA ASP A 164 -6.80 6.95 8.14
C ASP A 164 -5.32 7.34 7.90
N ARG A 165 -4.56 6.48 7.21
CA ARG A 165 -3.15 6.69 6.90
C ARG A 165 -3.01 7.24 5.49
N LYS A 166 -2.49 8.44 5.38
CA LYS A 166 -2.08 9.02 4.11
C LYS A 166 -0.64 8.59 3.83
N ILE A 167 -0.39 8.26 2.57
CA ILE A 167 0.95 8.06 2.02
C ILE A 167 1.20 9.23 1.10
N GLN A 168 2.39 9.80 1.15
CA GLN A 168 2.81 10.76 0.15
C GLN A 168 3.78 10.10 -0.82
N ILE A 169 3.57 10.36 -2.11
CA ILE A 169 4.45 9.96 -3.19
C ILE A 169 5.02 11.24 -3.78
N PHE A 170 6.33 11.41 -3.76
CA PHE A 170 7.03 12.62 -4.17
C PHE A 170 8.16 12.31 -5.16
N ASN A 171 8.36 13.20 -6.13
CA ASN A 171 9.48 13.14 -7.06
C ASN A 171 10.62 14.02 -6.57
N ASP A 172 11.67 13.40 -6.03
CA ASP A 172 12.90 14.06 -5.64
C ASP A 172 13.94 13.91 -6.74
N ASP A 173 13.95 14.87 -7.67
CA ASP A 173 14.90 14.94 -8.79
C ASP A 173 15.04 13.64 -9.61
N GLY A 174 13.93 12.92 -9.80
CA GLY A 174 13.86 11.65 -10.52
C GLY A 174 13.68 10.42 -9.62
N THR A 175 14.10 10.49 -8.35
CA THR A 175 13.87 9.44 -7.37
C THR A 175 12.46 9.57 -6.80
N ILE A 176 11.69 8.48 -6.79
CA ILE A 176 10.33 8.47 -6.23
C ILE A 176 10.39 8.08 -4.76
N LEU A 177 10.00 9.01 -3.89
CA LEU A 177 9.96 8.83 -2.44
C LEU A 177 8.53 8.54 -2.00
N LEU A 178 8.32 7.42 -1.29
CA LEU A 178 7.05 7.10 -0.63
C LEU A 178 7.23 7.28 0.88
N THR A 179 6.55 8.24 1.49
CA THR A 179 6.63 8.51 2.92
C THR A 179 5.30 8.20 3.63
N CYS A 180 5.38 7.66 4.85
CA CYS A 180 4.21 7.25 5.63
C CYS A 180 4.21 7.82 7.05
N GLY A 181 3.04 8.31 7.49
CA GLY A 181 2.68 8.47 8.90
C GLY A 181 3.55 9.40 9.75
N ARG A 182 4.40 10.24 9.15
CA ARG A 182 5.36 11.12 9.83
C ARG A 182 5.53 12.45 9.10
N PRO A 183 5.97 13.52 9.81
CA PRO A 183 6.52 14.72 9.18
C PRO A 183 7.81 14.40 8.40
N ASP A 184 8.24 15.35 7.58
CA ASP A 184 9.46 15.25 6.78
C ASP A 184 9.92 16.68 6.41
N LEU A 185 10.90 17.20 7.14
CA LEU A 185 11.30 18.59 7.20
C LEU A 185 12.58 18.81 6.40
N ARG A 186 12.50 19.55 5.31
CA ARG A 186 13.66 19.77 4.44
C ARG A 186 13.87 21.24 4.08
N PRO A 187 15.12 21.70 3.88
CA PRO A 187 15.39 23.01 3.30
C PRO A 187 15.01 23.08 1.82
N ILE A 188 14.41 24.20 1.38
CA ILE A 188 14.18 24.47 -0.04
C ILE A 188 15.40 25.21 -0.60
N ALA A 189 16.33 24.47 -1.21
CA ALA A 189 17.60 24.99 -1.72
C ALA A 189 17.48 26.29 -2.54
N SER A 190 16.47 26.40 -3.41
CA SER A 190 16.26 27.57 -4.29
C SER A 190 15.84 28.86 -3.57
N THR A 191 15.50 28.78 -2.29
CA THR A 191 15.03 29.92 -1.48
C THR A 191 16.13 30.56 -0.64
N PHE A 192 17.32 29.93 -0.59
CA PHE A 192 18.46 30.45 0.14
C PHE A 192 18.93 31.78 -0.44
N LYS A 193 18.86 32.84 0.37
CA LYS A 193 19.20 34.21 -0.02
C LYS A 193 19.73 35.03 1.17
N PRO A 194 20.54 36.06 0.95
CA PRO A 194 21.26 36.34 -0.30
C PRO A 194 22.45 35.40 -0.48
N SER A 195 22.80 35.09 -1.73
CA SER A 195 24.03 34.38 -2.07
C SER A 195 25.24 35.31 -2.21
N ARG A 196 25.01 36.63 -2.24
CA ARG A 196 26.04 37.67 -2.34
C ARG A 196 25.69 38.84 -1.43
N VAL A 197 26.66 39.32 -0.66
CA VAL A 197 26.52 40.50 0.21
C VAL A 197 27.75 41.38 0.07
N SER A 198 27.60 42.69 0.30
CA SER A 198 28.73 43.61 0.43
C SER A 198 29.24 43.59 1.88
N ASP A 199 30.53 43.80 2.04
CA ASP A 199 31.16 44.03 3.33
C ASP A 199 30.56 45.29 3.95
N GLY A 200 30.33 45.23 5.26
CA GLY A 200 29.66 46.29 6.01
C GLY A 200 28.54 45.77 6.92
N GLY A 201 28.88 45.58 8.19
CA GLY A 201 27.92 45.32 9.25
C GLY A 201 27.29 43.92 9.26
N THR A 202 26.17 43.79 9.95
CA THR A 202 25.42 42.53 10.00
C THR A 202 24.51 42.40 8.79
N PHE A 203 24.39 41.21 8.22
CA PHE A 203 23.44 40.92 7.16
C PHE A 203 22.51 39.76 7.56
N ASN A 204 21.34 39.69 6.91
CA ASN A 204 20.37 38.63 7.15
C ASN A 204 20.41 37.62 6.02
N VAL A 205 20.48 36.34 6.37
CA VAL A 205 20.34 35.20 5.48
C VAL A 205 19.02 34.50 5.79
N SER A 206 18.29 34.16 4.75
CA SER A 206 17.02 33.45 4.83
C SER A 206 17.04 32.16 4.04
N ILE A 207 16.35 31.14 4.55
CA ILE A 207 16.01 29.93 3.82
C ILE A 207 14.59 29.49 4.20
N ASP A 208 13.86 28.94 3.24
CA ASP A 208 12.57 28.32 3.51
C ASP A 208 12.77 26.85 3.88
N ILE A 209 12.06 26.42 4.91
CA ILE A 209 11.95 25.02 5.33
C ILE A 209 10.53 24.56 5.00
N ILE A 210 10.39 23.37 4.43
CA ILE A 210 9.09 22.77 4.10
C ILE A 210 8.89 21.46 4.85
N ASN A 211 7.67 21.21 5.32
CA ASN A 211 7.26 19.88 5.75
C ASN A 211 6.61 19.16 4.56
N ILE A 212 7.35 18.27 3.89
CA ILE A 212 6.80 17.40 2.86
C ILE A 212 6.21 16.11 3.45
N GLY A 213 6.26 15.89 4.75
CA GLY A 213 5.64 14.72 5.38
C GLY A 213 4.12 14.78 5.37
N VAL A 214 3.47 13.65 5.63
CA VAL A 214 1.99 13.55 5.66
C VAL A 214 1.38 14.11 6.94
N ASN A 215 2.17 14.20 8.00
CA ASN A 215 1.76 14.71 9.31
C ASN A 215 2.42 16.05 9.60
N ASP A 216 1.79 16.82 10.48
CA ASP A 216 2.35 18.07 11.00
C ASP A 216 3.57 17.77 11.89
N SER A 217 4.57 18.65 11.87
CA SER A 217 5.72 18.54 12.77
C SER A 217 5.44 19.21 14.11
N GLY A 218 6.08 18.69 15.15
CA GLY A 218 6.21 19.38 16.44
C GLY A 218 7.25 20.49 16.38
N ALA A 219 7.62 21.03 17.54
CA ALA A 219 8.59 22.11 17.60
C ALA A 219 10.02 21.66 17.25
N PHE A 220 10.70 22.39 16.38
CA PHE A 220 12.06 22.09 15.93
C PHE A 220 12.95 23.35 15.86
N TYR A 221 14.25 23.15 15.69
CA TYR A 221 15.25 24.20 15.56
C TYR A 221 15.97 24.08 14.22
N VAL A 222 16.53 25.18 13.73
CA VAL A 222 17.41 25.16 12.56
C VAL A 222 18.74 25.76 12.94
N ASP A 223 19.82 25.02 12.68
CA ASP A 223 21.18 25.51 12.90
C ASP A 223 21.78 25.99 11.59
N PHE A 224 22.44 27.15 11.67
CA PHE A 224 23.30 27.69 10.64
C PHE A 224 24.75 27.55 11.12
N ASN A 225 25.54 26.80 10.37
CA ASN A 225 26.94 26.55 10.65
C ASN A 225 27.79 27.10 9.49
N SER A 226 28.93 27.70 9.83
CA SER A 226 29.93 28.15 8.88
C SER A 226 31.32 27.90 9.46
N THR A 227 32.30 27.63 8.60
CA THR A 227 33.70 27.43 9.03
C THR A 227 34.31 28.64 9.74
N TYR A 228 33.73 29.83 9.56
CA TYR A 228 34.26 31.09 10.08
C TYR A 228 33.41 31.74 11.18
N LEU A 229 32.24 31.17 11.49
CA LEU A 229 31.30 31.69 12.47
C LEU A 229 31.02 30.63 13.52
N ALA A 230 30.71 31.07 14.74
CA ALA A 230 30.09 30.18 15.71
C ALA A 230 28.73 29.72 15.17
N ASN A 231 28.32 28.49 15.52
CA ASN A 231 27.01 27.97 15.15
C ASN A 231 25.90 28.90 15.66
N ILE A 232 24.99 29.29 14.76
CA ILE A 232 23.84 30.13 15.07
C ILE A 232 22.59 29.24 15.03
N THR A 233 21.93 29.07 16.17
CA THR A 233 20.66 28.35 16.25
C THR A 233 19.48 29.32 16.15
N SER A 234 18.48 28.99 15.33
CA SER A 234 17.25 29.77 15.24
C SER A 234 16.46 29.75 16.56
N PRO A 235 15.53 30.70 16.78
CA PRO A 235 14.44 30.49 17.72
C PRO A 235 13.66 29.20 17.40
N PRO A 236 12.98 28.59 18.37
CA PRO A 236 12.17 27.40 18.11
C PRO A 236 11.02 27.73 17.16
N ILE A 237 10.87 26.90 16.13
CA ILE A 237 9.69 26.90 15.27
C ILE A 237 8.70 25.96 15.94
N MET A 238 7.53 26.48 16.36
CA MET A 238 6.60 25.73 17.23
C MET A 238 5.96 24.50 16.57
N GLY A 239 6.04 24.42 15.25
CA GLY A 239 5.51 23.34 14.42
C GLY A 239 5.38 23.81 12.98
N LEU A 240 5.30 22.87 12.05
CA LEU A 240 5.07 23.14 10.64
C LEU A 240 4.05 22.15 10.08
N GLU A 241 2.91 22.67 9.66
CA GLU A 241 1.84 21.87 9.07
C GLU A 241 2.31 21.15 7.81
N SER A 242 1.75 19.97 7.57
CA SER A 242 2.03 19.15 6.40
C SER A 242 1.76 19.90 5.09
N GLY A 243 2.77 20.03 4.23
CA GLY A 243 2.73 20.74 2.95
C GLY A 243 2.89 22.26 3.07
N LYS A 244 3.18 22.80 4.26
CA LYS A 244 3.50 24.22 4.48
C LYS A 244 5.00 24.43 4.57
N SER A 245 5.40 25.67 4.27
CA SER A 245 6.76 26.15 4.46
C SER A 245 6.81 27.33 5.43
N THR A 246 7.97 27.53 6.04
CA THR A 246 8.30 28.69 6.88
C THR A 246 9.67 29.22 6.51
N THR A 247 9.83 30.54 6.53
CA THR A 247 11.12 31.20 6.32
C THR A 247 11.86 31.33 7.65
N VAL A 248 13.10 30.90 7.68
CA VAL A 248 14.01 31.10 8.82
C VAL A 248 15.02 32.15 8.45
N ILE A 249 15.24 33.13 9.33
CA ILE A 249 16.16 34.24 9.12
C ILE A 249 17.26 34.18 10.18
N PHE A 250 18.51 34.20 9.72
CA PHE A 250 19.71 34.27 10.53
C PHE A 250 20.38 35.63 10.34
N THR A 251 20.69 36.31 11.44
CA THR A 251 21.49 37.54 11.42
C THR A 251 22.96 37.18 11.62
N ILE A 252 23.76 37.44 10.60
CA ILE A 252 25.17 37.05 10.53
C ILE A 252 26.05 38.29 10.77
N PRO A 253 27.01 38.23 11.71
CA PRO A 253 28.02 39.28 11.87
C PRO A 253 29.04 39.25 10.72
N ILE A 254 29.71 40.37 10.47
CA ILE A 254 30.70 40.52 9.39
C ILE A 254 31.69 39.34 9.43
N SER A 255 31.82 38.68 8.29
CA SER A 255 32.87 37.70 8.00
C SER A 255 33.87 38.33 7.02
N PRO A 256 35.14 37.88 6.99
CA PRO A 256 36.11 38.36 6.01
C PRO A 256 35.58 38.23 4.58
N THR A 257 35.94 39.16 3.69
CA THR A 257 35.56 39.09 2.27
C THR A 257 36.00 37.76 1.65
N GLY A 258 35.17 37.18 0.78
CA GLY A 258 35.45 35.90 0.13
C GLY A 258 34.21 35.01 -0.01
N ILE A 259 34.42 33.82 -0.54
CA ILE A 259 33.39 32.79 -0.67
C ILE A 259 33.42 31.91 0.57
N HIS A 260 32.27 31.78 1.23
CA HIS A 260 32.11 31.01 2.46
C HIS A 260 31.14 29.86 2.25
N ASN A 261 31.55 28.67 2.67
CA ASN A 261 30.65 27.52 2.75
C ASN A 261 29.82 27.61 4.02
N VAL A 262 28.53 27.38 3.88
CA VAL A 262 27.58 27.39 4.99
C VAL A 262 26.73 26.13 4.91
N SER A 263 26.36 25.66 6.09
CA SER A 263 25.62 24.42 6.29
C SER A 263 24.39 24.73 7.14
N ILE A 264 23.24 24.24 6.70
CA ILE A 264 21.96 24.43 7.36
C ILE A 264 21.44 23.06 7.77
N PHE A 265 21.12 22.90 9.04
CA PHE A 265 20.58 21.67 9.63
C PHE A 265 19.20 21.94 10.20
N VAL A 266 18.19 21.34 9.60
CA VAL A 266 16.81 21.36 10.08
C VAL A 266 16.63 20.26 11.13
N ASP A 267 15.87 20.58 12.16
CA ASP A 267 15.77 19.77 13.38
C ASP A 267 17.15 19.34 13.90
N SER A 268 18.03 20.32 14.11
CA SER A 268 19.42 20.09 14.52
C SER A 268 19.58 19.30 15.83
N LYS A 269 18.51 19.18 16.61
CA LYS A 269 18.46 18.41 17.87
C LYS A 269 17.88 17.00 17.70
N ASN A 270 17.41 16.65 16.50
CA ASN A 270 16.81 15.37 16.17
C ASN A 270 15.66 15.01 17.13
N ASN A 271 14.77 15.98 17.36
CA ASN A 271 13.63 15.85 18.27
C ASN A 271 12.37 15.35 17.56
N ILE A 272 12.26 15.61 16.26
CA ILE A 272 11.17 15.17 15.42
C ILE A 272 11.59 13.87 14.77
N ILE A 273 10.75 12.85 14.90
CA ILE A 273 10.95 11.59 14.21
C ILE A 273 10.31 11.71 12.83
N GLU A 274 11.12 11.69 11.79
CA GLU A 274 10.73 12.03 10.42
C GLU A 274 10.57 10.77 9.57
N SER A 275 10.15 10.98 8.33
CA SER A 275 10.12 9.91 7.33
C SER A 275 11.53 9.65 6.81
N ILE A 276 12.27 10.72 6.53
CA ILE A 276 13.64 10.72 6.03
C ILE A 276 14.46 11.65 6.94
N GLU A 277 15.42 11.10 7.67
CA GLU A 277 16.26 11.89 8.60
C GLU A 277 17.48 12.51 7.91
N THR A 278 17.73 12.13 6.65
CA THR A 278 18.99 12.44 5.95
C THR A 278 18.90 13.63 5.01
N ASP A 279 17.69 14.14 4.71
CA ASP A 279 17.46 15.29 3.82
C ASP A 279 17.20 16.60 4.58
N ASN A 280 17.34 16.58 5.91
CA ASN A 280 17.28 17.75 6.79
C ASN A 280 18.49 18.70 6.64
N TYR A 281 19.40 18.43 5.70
CA TYR A 281 20.68 19.12 5.55
C TYR A 281 20.83 19.80 4.20
N TYR A 282 21.33 21.03 4.22
CA TYR A 282 21.63 21.79 3.00
C TYR A 282 22.95 22.53 3.09
N ASN A 283 23.73 22.47 2.02
CA ASN A 283 24.96 23.25 1.85
C ASN A 283 24.78 24.36 0.84
N ALA A 284 25.22 25.55 1.22
CA ALA A 284 25.17 26.75 0.39
C ALA A 284 26.53 27.48 0.39
N THR A 285 26.65 28.44 -0.51
CA THR A 285 27.77 29.38 -0.53
C THR A 285 27.25 30.81 -0.43
N ILE A 286 28.01 31.64 0.30
CA ILE A 286 27.78 33.08 0.39
C ILE A 286 29.06 33.78 -0.05
N GLU A 287 28.95 34.70 -1.00
CA GLU A 287 30.05 35.57 -1.43
C GLU A 287 29.94 36.92 -0.72
N ILE A 288 30.97 37.27 0.06
CA ILE A 288 31.11 38.58 0.71
C ILE A 288 32.09 39.41 -0.11
N ASN A 289 31.57 40.42 -0.80
CA ASN A 289 32.35 41.34 -1.62
C ASN A 289 32.90 42.49 -0.76
N PRO A 290 34.07 43.05 -1.08
CA PRO A 290 34.55 44.29 -0.45
C PRO A 290 33.64 45.49 -0.74
#